data_AF-A0A699ZUW7-F1
#
_entry.id   AF-A0A699ZUW7-F1
#
_cell.length_a   1.000
_cell.length_b   1.000
_cell.length_c   1.000
_cell.angle_alpha   90.00
_cell.angle_beta   90.00
_cell.angle_gamma   90.00
#
_symmetry.space_group_name_H-M   'P 1'
#
loop_
_entity.id
_entity.type
_entity.pdbx_description
1 polymer ?
#
loop_
_entity_poly.entity_id
_entity_poly.type
_entity_poly.pdbx_seq_one_letter_code
_entity_poly.pdbx_strand_id
1 'polypeptide(L)'
;VLVGSISVFHSLPGVAAAAGGLQLSPCTLSAIFQGRLTQWDDPRIAAENPRLVEGGLLPAGQAIRVVRRADGSSSTYALSTYLAK
;
A
#
# COMPACT_ATOMS: atom_id res chain seq x y z
N VAL A 1 10.38 13.82 -24.74
CA VAL A 1 9.92 13.76 -23.33
C VAL A 1 9.91 12.30 -22.91
N LEU A 2 10.49 11.95 -21.75
CA LEU A 2 10.39 10.61 -21.17
C LEU A 2 9.30 10.62 -20.09
N VAL A 3 8.48 9.58 -20.04
CA VAL A 3 7.42 9.41 -19.04
C VAL A 3 7.68 8.08 -18.34
N GLY A 4 7.63 8.08 -17.02
CA GLY A 4 7.80 6.89 -16.18
C GLY A 4 6.70 6.80 -15.14
N SER A 5 6.47 5.59 -14.62
CA SER A 5 5.52 5.32 -13.55
C SER A 5 6.23 5.17 -12.20
N ILE A 6 5.50 5.45 -11.12
CA ILE A 6 5.90 5.12 -9.75
C ILE A 6 5.00 3.99 -9.27
N SER A 7 5.59 2.97 -8.65
CA SER A 7 4.88 1.83 -8.06
C SER A 7 5.23 1.71 -6.59
N VAL A 8 4.26 1.26 -5.78
CA VAL A 8 4.45 0.95 -4.36
C VAL A 8 4.41 -0.56 -4.19
N PHE A 9 5.39 -1.10 -3.45
CA PHE A 9 5.53 -2.54 -3.24
C PHE A 9 5.17 -2.91 -1.80
N HIS A 10 4.67 -4.13 -1.60
CA HIS A 10 4.36 -4.70 -0.30
C HIS A 10 4.98 -6.10 -0.16
N SER A 11 5.10 -6.57 1.07
CA SER A 11 5.67 -7.90 1.40
C SER A 11 4.64 -8.77 2.11
N LEU A 12 3.50 -8.99 1.45
CA LEU A 12 2.45 -9.88 1.95
C LEU A 12 2.55 -11.24 1.24
N PRO A 13 2.74 -12.35 1.97
CA PRO A 13 2.77 -13.68 1.38
C PRO A 13 1.49 -14.00 0.61
N GLY A 14 1.60 -14.64 -0.56
CA GLY A 14 0.45 -15.12 -1.34
C GLY A 14 -0.35 -14.06 -2.10
N VAL A 15 -0.29 -12.79 -1.69
CA VAL A 15 -1.06 -11.70 -2.33
C VAL A 15 -0.65 -11.45 -3.79
N ALA A 16 0.62 -11.63 -4.15
CA ALA A 16 1.08 -11.46 -5.54
C ALA A 16 0.50 -12.51 -6.50
N ALA A 17 0.11 -13.68 -6.00
CA ALA A 17 -0.54 -14.73 -6.78
C ALA A 17 -2.06 -14.54 -6.88
N ALA A 18 -2.64 -13.65 -6.06
CA ALA A 18 -4.06 -13.35 -6.11
C ALA A 18 -4.39 -12.52 -7.36
N ALA A 19 -5.47 -12.88 -8.05
CA ALA A 19 -5.94 -12.13 -9.21
C ALA A 19 -6.21 -10.67 -8.82
N GLY A 20 -5.45 -9.74 -9.42
CA GLY A 20 -5.53 -8.30 -9.14
C GLY A 20 -4.74 -7.82 -7.92
N GLY A 21 -4.08 -8.70 -7.15
CA GLY A 21 -3.21 -8.31 -6.03
C GLY A 21 -3.88 -7.47 -4.93
N LEU A 22 -3.07 -6.71 -4.20
CA LEU A 22 -3.52 -5.73 -3.22
C LEU A 22 -3.97 -4.44 -3.91
N GLN A 23 -5.14 -3.95 -3.54
CA GLN A 23 -5.71 -2.70 -4.01
C GLN A 23 -5.76 -1.70 -2.85
N LEU A 24 -5.25 -0.50 -3.08
CA LEU A 24 -5.26 0.57 -2.08
C LEU A 24 -5.74 1.86 -2.75
N SER A 25 -6.78 2.46 -2.20
CA SER A 25 -7.17 3.81 -2.59
C SER A 25 -6.09 4.83 -2.19
N PRO A 26 -6.05 6.02 -2.82
CA PRO A 26 -5.10 7.07 -2.45
C PRO A 26 -5.20 7.45 -0.97
N CYS A 27 -6.42 7.48 -0.44
CA CYS A 27 -6.71 7.77 0.97
C CYS A 27 -6.15 6.71 1.91
N THR A 28 -6.37 5.43 1.61
CA THR A 28 -5.86 4.30 2.40
C THR A 28 -4.34 4.26 2.36
N LEU A 29 -3.74 4.44 1.17
CA LEU A 29 -2.29 4.51 1.01
C LEU A 29 -1.68 5.69 1.78
N SER A 30 -2.29 6.87 1.72
CA SER A 30 -1.85 8.05 2.47
C SER A 30 -1.90 7.81 3.98
N ALA A 31 -2.98 7.17 4.48
CA ALA A 31 -3.11 6.84 5.90
C ALA A 31 -2.03 5.84 6.37
N ILE A 32 -1.57 4.92 5.51
CA ILE A 32 -0.43 4.03 5.79
C ILE A 32 0.86 4.84 5.94
N PHE A 33 1.17 5.71 4.97
CA PHE A 33 2.39 6.53 5.01
C PHE A 33 2.41 7.56 6.15
N GLN A 34 1.24 7.98 6.64
CA GLN A 34 1.09 8.84 7.82
C GLN A 34 1.17 8.06 9.15
N GLY A 35 1.20 6.73 9.12
CA GLY A 35 1.20 5.89 10.32
C GLY A 35 -0.15 5.83 11.05
N ARG A 36 -1.25 6.21 10.39
CA ARG A 36 -2.62 6.09 10.93
C ARG A 36 -3.19 4.69 10.74
N LEU A 37 -2.86 4.07 9.60
CA LEU A 37 -3.12 2.66 9.33
C LEU A 37 -1.85 1.87 9.59
N THR A 38 -1.88 1.01 10.60
CA THR A 38 -0.69 0.35 11.14
C THR A 38 -0.74 -1.17 11.00
N GLN A 39 -1.85 -1.76 10.55
CA GLN A 39 -2.03 -3.20 10.42
C GLN A 39 -2.67 -3.55 9.07
N TRP A 40 -2.31 -4.73 8.53
CA TRP A 40 -2.77 -5.18 7.21
C TRP A 40 -4.21 -5.68 7.18
N ASP A 41 -4.75 -6.09 8.33
CA ASP A 41 -6.12 -6.52 8.53
C ASP A 41 -7.06 -5.37 8.92
N ASP A 42 -6.61 -4.11 8.78
CA ASP A 42 -7.46 -2.95 9.05
C ASP A 42 -8.75 -3.01 8.22
N PRO A 43 -9.92 -2.70 8.80
CA PRO A 43 -11.20 -2.75 8.11
C PRO A 43 -11.26 -1.97 6.78
N ARG A 44 -10.48 -0.88 6.64
CA ARG A 44 -10.41 -0.11 5.39
C ARG A 44 -9.68 -0.88 4.29
N ILE A 45 -8.59 -1.55 4.64
CA ILE A 45 -7.83 -2.40 3.71
C ILE A 45 -8.67 -3.63 3.35
N ALA A 46 -9.33 -4.25 4.33
CA ALA A 46 -10.21 -5.39 4.13
C ALA A 46 -11.40 -5.05 3.21
N ALA A 47 -12.04 -3.88 3.41
CA ALA A 47 -13.15 -3.42 2.59
C ALA A 47 -12.77 -3.18 1.12
N GLU A 48 -11.55 -2.71 0.86
CA GLU A 48 -11.02 -2.54 -0.50
C GLU A 48 -10.56 -3.87 -1.13
N ASN A 49 -10.40 -4.92 -0.32
CA ASN A 49 -9.82 -6.20 -0.74
C ASN A 49 -10.62 -7.43 -0.25
N PRO A 50 -11.93 -7.53 -0.52
CA PRO A 50 -12.75 -8.65 -0.04
C PRO A 50 -12.21 -10.02 -0.47
N ARG A 51 -11.69 -10.13 -1.70
CA ARG A 51 -11.05 -11.36 -2.21
C ARG A 51 -9.82 -11.81 -1.41
N LEU A 52 -9.06 -10.88 -0.83
CA LEU A 52 -7.89 -11.22 -0.02
C LEU A 52 -8.32 -11.66 1.38
N VAL A 53 -9.45 -11.14 1.87
CA VAL A 53 -10.07 -11.59 3.12
C VAL A 53 -10.60 -13.02 2.95
N GLU A 54 -11.37 -13.28 1.89
CA GLU A 54 -11.89 -14.62 1.57
C GLU A 54 -10.78 -15.66 1.41
N GLY A 55 -9.66 -15.27 0.78
CA GLY A 55 -8.49 -16.13 0.62
C GLY A 55 -7.60 -16.26 1.86
N GLY A 56 -7.93 -15.59 2.97
CA GLY A 56 -7.10 -15.60 4.19
C GLY A 56 -5.70 -14.99 3.99
N LEU A 57 -5.55 -14.06 3.03
CA LEU A 57 -4.28 -13.49 2.61
C LEU A 57 -3.92 -12.18 3.35
N LEU A 58 -4.85 -11.62 4.14
CA LEU A 58 -4.57 -10.51 5.05
C LEU A 58 -4.21 -11.07 6.44
N PRO A 59 -2.94 -11.01 6.85
CA PRO A 59 -2.48 -11.58 8.11
C PRO A 59 -2.96 -10.74 9.31
N ALA A 60 -3.74 -11.37 10.19
CA ALA A 60 -4.33 -10.71 11.36
C ALA A 60 -3.26 -10.16 12.31
N GLY A 61 -3.40 -8.89 12.72
CA GLY A 61 -2.49 -8.20 13.62
C GLY A 61 -1.08 -7.95 13.07
N GLN A 62 -0.81 -8.26 11.79
CA GLN A 62 0.52 -8.00 11.23
C GLN A 62 0.71 -6.50 11.00
N ALA A 63 1.71 -5.94 11.69
CA ALA A 63 2.06 -4.53 11.57
C ALA A 63 2.57 -4.17 10.16
N ILE A 64 2.18 -3.00 9.68
CA ILE A 64 2.70 -2.38 8.47
C ILE A 64 4.00 -1.67 8.81
N ARG A 65 5.08 -2.07 8.14
CA ARG A 65 6.37 -1.38 8.21
C ARG A 65 6.59 -0.56 6.94
N VAL A 66 6.44 0.75 7.06
CA VAL A 66 6.67 1.69 5.95
C VAL A 66 8.17 1.85 5.71
N VAL A 67 8.58 1.65 4.46
CA VAL A 67 9.94 1.92 3.99
C VAL A 67 9.89 3.05 2.99
N ARG A 68 10.79 4.01 3.13
CA ARG A 68 10.91 5.16 2.23
C ARG A 68 12.36 5.44 1.88
N ARG A 69 12.58 6.19 0.81
CA ARG A 69 13.89 6.74 0.46
C ARG A 69 14.35 7.74 1.54
N ALA A 70 15.64 7.70 1.86
CA ALA A 70 16.25 8.57 2.86
C ALA A 70 16.84 9.85 2.23
N ASP A 71 17.41 9.69 1.05
CA ASP A 71 18.09 10.68 0.24
C ASP A 71 17.15 11.43 -0.73
N GLY A 72 17.64 12.52 -1.32
CA GLY A 72 16.88 13.31 -2.31
C GLY A 72 16.40 12.45 -3.47
N SER A 73 15.08 12.40 -3.69
CA SER A 73 14.44 11.43 -4.58
C SER A 73 13.24 12.03 -5.33
N SER A 74 13.32 12.04 -6.66
CA SER A 74 12.23 12.50 -7.52
C SER A 74 10.99 11.62 -7.43
N SER A 75 11.15 10.31 -7.21
CA SER A 75 10.01 9.40 -6.99
C SER A 75 9.31 9.68 -5.67
N THR A 76 10.06 10.09 -4.64
CA THR A 76 9.48 10.53 -3.36
C THR A 76 8.68 11.81 -3.54
N TYR A 77 9.21 12.79 -4.27
CA TYR A 77 8.48 14.02 -4.59
C TYR A 77 7.19 13.76 -5.36
N ALA A 78 7.24 12.90 -6.39
CA ALA A 78 6.07 12.54 -7.18
C ALA A 78 5.01 11.81 -6.33
N LEU A 79 5.43 10.83 -5.51
CA LEU A 79 4.53 10.09 -4.63
C LEU A 79 3.89 10.99 -3.56
N SER A 80 4.68 11.85 -2.89
CA SER A 80 4.12 12.76 -1.87
C SER A 80 3.16 13.78 -2.48
N THR A 81 3.45 14.27 -3.69
CA THR A 81 2.55 15.18 -4.42
C THR A 81 1.24 14.50 -4.79
N TYR A 82 1.28 13.22 -5.17
CA TYR A 82 0.08 12.44 -5.44
C TYR A 82 -0.77 12.23 -4.17
N LEU A 83 -0.13 11.88 -3.05
CA LEU A 83 -0.82 11.59 -1.79
C LEU A 83 -1.34 12.84 -1.05
N ALA A 84 -0.92 14.03 -1.45
CA ALA A 84 -1.35 15.32 -0.89
C ALA A 84 -2.53 15.95 -1.64
N LYS A 85 -2.99 15.34 -2.74
CA LYS A 85 -4.15 15.77 -3.52
C LYS A 85 -5.37 14.94 -3.14
#